data_AF-A0A5F2G5W6-F1
#
_entry.id   AF-A0A5F2G5W6-F1
#
_cell.length_a   1.000
_cell.length_b   1.000
_cell.length_c   1.000
_cell.angle_alpha   90.00
_cell.angle_beta   90.00
_cell.angle_gamma   90.00
#
_symmetry.space_group_name_H-M   'P 1'
#
loop_
_entity.id
_entity.type
_entity.pdbx_description
1 polymer ?
#
loop_
_entity_poly.entity_id
_entity_poly.type
_entity_poly.pdbx_seq_one_letter_code
_entity_poly.pdbx_strand_id
1 'polypeptide(L)'
;MARSPRVGDEITLTATILKVMEDGVSSVSIPTYNFPLAIDTPKKARAGEKVPISGFATRVDSTDGKITVRIDGGGLVTVDLDSIADCSPTSRVAVRG
;
A
#
# COMPACT_ATOMS: atom_id res chain seq x y z
N MET A 1 -18.40 -6.13 0.43
CA MET A 1 -18.32 -4.81 1.11
C MET A 1 -17.07 -4.84 1.96
N ALA A 2 -16.02 -4.13 1.55
CA ALA A 2 -14.81 -4.02 2.35
C ALA A 2 -15.17 -3.26 3.66
N ARG A 3 -14.72 -3.79 4.79
CA ARG A 3 -14.87 -3.13 6.10
C ARG A 3 -14.22 -1.74 6.06
N SER A 4 -14.69 -0.82 6.91
CA SER A 4 -13.98 0.43 7.12
C SER A 4 -12.60 0.14 7.73
N PRO A 5 -11.49 0.57 7.09
CA PRO A 5 -10.16 0.35 7.61
C PRO A 5 -9.95 1.15 8.90
N ARG A 6 -9.14 0.61 9.81
CA ARG A 6 -8.74 1.26 11.06
C ARG A 6 -7.23 1.36 11.15
N VAL A 7 -6.74 2.28 11.97
CA VAL A 7 -5.31 2.38 12.28
C VAL A 7 -4.81 1.03 12.81
N GLY A 8 -3.71 0.55 12.26
CA GLY A 8 -3.12 -0.76 12.55
C GLY A 8 -3.61 -1.89 11.65
N ASP A 9 -4.65 -1.71 10.84
CA ASP A 9 -5.03 -2.69 9.83
C ASP A 9 -3.98 -2.76 8.72
N GLU A 10 -3.79 -3.94 8.15
CA GLU A 10 -2.98 -4.13 6.95
C GLU A 10 -3.85 -3.82 5.73
N ILE A 11 -3.33 -2.93 4.89
CA ILE A 11 -4.00 -2.36 3.73
C ILE A 11 -3.22 -2.80 2.50
N THR A 12 -3.92 -3.41 1.55
CA THR A 12 -3.37 -3.74 0.24
C THR A 12 -3.84 -2.71 -0.78
N LEU A 13 -2.88 -2.08 -1.45
CA LEU A 13 -3.09 -1.13 -2.54
C LEU A 13 -2.59 -1.75 -3.84
N THR A 14 -3.18 -1.34 -4.97
CA THR A 14 -2.67 -1.70 -6.29
C THR A 14 -1.78 -0.58 -6.80
N ALA A 15 -0.50 -0.85 -6.97
CA ALA A 15 0.45 0.09 -7.56
C ALA A 15 0.80 -0.32 -8.99
N THR A 16 1.08 0.64 -9.86
CA THR A 16 1.53 0.38 -11.25
C THR A 16 3.00 0.72 -11.37
N ILE A 17 3.82 -0.22 -11.83
CA ILE A 17 5.24 0.03 -12.04
C ILE A 17 5.43 1.00 -13.20
N LEU A 18 5.99 2.17 -12.92
CA LEU A 18 6.34 3.15 -13.93
C LEU A 18 7.71 2.84 -14.55
N LYS A 19 8.67 2.49 -13.70
CA LYS A 19 10.05 2.23 -14.12
C LYS A 19 10.71 1.25 -13.16
N VAL A 20 11.33 0.22 -13.70
CA VAL A 20 12.20 -0.68 -12.94
C VAL A 20 13.59 -0.05 -12.87
N MET A 21 14.13 0.10 -11.67
CA MET A 21 15.49 0.58 -11.44
C MET A 21 16.45 -0.60 -11.29
N GLU A 22 17.74 -0.30 -11.27
CA GLU A 22 18.77 -1.27 -10.91
C GLU A 22 18.61 -1.68 -9.44
N ASP A 23 19.13 -2.85 -9.07
CA ASP A 23 19.10 -3.39 -7.70
C ASP A 23 17.72 -3.88 -7.18
N GLY A 24 16.73 -4.03 -8.06
CA GLY A 24 15.43 -4.62 -7.69
C GLY A 24 14.42 -3.62 -7.12
N VAL A 25 14.76 -2.34 -7.09
CA VAL A 25 13.83 -1.25 -6.74
C VAL A 25 13.05 -0.85 -7.98
N SER A 26 11.75 -0.58 -7.84
CA SER A 26 10.95 0.02 -8.91
C SER A 26 10.25 1.29 -8.42
N SER A 27 10.13 2.26 -9.33
CA SER A 27 9.23 3.39 -9.16
C SER A 27 7.82 2.97 -9.55
N VAL A 28 6.89 3.12 -8.63
CA VAL A 28 5.47 2.80 -8.81
C VAL A 28 4.59 4.04 -8.65
N SER A 29 3.49 4.07 -9.37
CA SER A 29 2.38 4.99 -9.18
C SER A 29 1.28 4.30 -8.41
N ILE A 30 0.76 4.97 -7.38
CA ILE A 30 -0.37 4.49 -6.59
C ILE A 30 -1.55 5.40 -6.93
N PRO A 31 -2.76 4.85 -7.18
CA PRO A 31 -3.96 5.64 -7.44
C PRO A 31 -4.15 6.69 -6.34
N THR A 32 -4.51 7.92 -6.72
CA THR A 32 -4.75 9.07 -5.81
C THR A 32 -3.52 9.60 -5.06
N TYR A 33 -2.35 8.97 -5.23
CA TYR A 33 -1.08 9.47 -4.73
C TYR A 33 -0.30 10.16 -5.86
N ASN A 34 -0.11 11.47 -5.72
CA ASN A 34 0.46 12.31 -6.78
C ASN A 34 1.97 12.16 -6.99
N PHE A 35 2.67 11.43 -6.12
CA PHE A 35 4.12 11.27 -6.17
C PHE A 35 4.49 9.82 -6.48
N PRO A 36 5.45 9.55 -7.37
CA PRO A 36 5.97 8.21 -7.55
C PRO A 36 6.63 7.71 -6.26
N LEU A 37 6.40 6.44 -5.91
CA LEU A 37 7.02 5.78 -4.75
C LEU A 37 8.10 4.80 -5.24
N ALA A 38 9.25 4.77 -4.59
CA ALA A 38 10.22 3.70 -4.78
C ALA A 38 9.89 2.54 -3.83
N ILE A 39 9.77 1.32 -4.36
CA ILE A 39 9.53 0.12 -3.56
C ILE A 39 10.45 -1.00 -4.02
N ASP A 40 10.75 -1.93 -3.13
CA ASP A 40 11.37 -3.19 -3.51
C ASP A 40 10.38 -4.03 -4.32
N THR A 41 10.81 -4.46 -5.50
CA THR A 41 10.00 -5.29 -6.40
C THR A 41 10.70 -6.60 -6.72
N PRO A 42 9.94 -7.67 -7.02
CA PRO A 42 10.54 -8.92 -7.45
C PRO A 42 11.37 -8.69 -8.73
N LYS A 43 12.51 -9.40 -8.86
CA LYS A 43 13.47 -9.26 -9.99
C LYS A 43 12.87 -9.42 -11.40
N LYS A 44 11.62 -9.88 -11.52
CA LYS A 44 10.91 -10.09 -12.78
C LYS A 44 9.87 -9.01 -13.08
N ALA A 45 9.75 -7.99 -12.23
CA ALA A 45 8.85 -6.86 -12.41
C ALA A 45 9.12 -6.14 -13.73
N ARG A 46 8.06 -5.67 -14.38
CA ARG A 46 8.14 -4.92 -15.64
C ARG A 46 7.41 -3.59 -15.55
N ALA A 47 7.88 -2.59 -16.29
CA ALA A 47 7.14 -1.35 -16.44
C ALA A 47 5.75 -1.61 -17.07
N GLY A 48 4.73 -0.96 -16.52
CA GLY A 48 3.31 -1.14 -16.87
C GLY A 48 2.59 -2.24 -16.08
N GLU A 49 3.31 -3.09 -15.35
CA GLU A 49 2.71 -4.15 -14.54
C GLU A 49 2.06 -3.58 -13.27
N LYS A 50 0.90 -4.14 -12.91
CA LYS A 50 0.22 -3.83 -11.66
C LYS A 50 0.66 -4.81 -10.59
N VAL A 51 1.16 -4.29 -9.47
CA VAL A 51 1.63 -5.09 -8.35
C VAL A 51 0.84 -4.73 -7.09
N PRO A 52 0.43 -5.72 -6.28
CA PRO A 52 -0.10 -5.45 -4.96
C PRO A 52 1.04 -4.97 -4.05
N ILE A 53 0.80 -3.89 -3.33
CA ILE A 53 1.67 -3.44 -2.23
C ILE A 53 0.86 -3.48 -0.95
N SER A 54 1.45 -3.99 0.12
CA SER A 54 0.82 -3.98 1.43
C SER A 54 1.55 -3.04 2.39
N GLY A 55 0.83 -2.57 3.38
CA GLY A 55 1.38 -1.75 4.45
C GLY A 55 0.36 -1.57 5.56
N PHE A 56 0.74 -0.86 6.62
CA PHE A 56 -0.11 -0.69 7.79
C PHE A 56 -0.72 0.70 7.81
N ALA A 57 -2.03 0.77 8.07
CA ALA A 57 -2.73 2.04 8.25
C ALA A 57 -2.17 2.77 9.48
N THR A 58 -1.61 3.97 9.30
CA THR A 58 -1.12 4.82 10.40
C THR A 58 -2.09 5.94 10.75
N ARG A 59 -2.92 6.36 9.79
CA ARG A 59 -3.99 7.34 9.99
C ARG A 59 -5.17 7.00 9.10
N VAL A 60 -6.38 7.13 9.62
CA VAL A 60 -7.63 7.01 8.84
C VAL A 60 -8.42 8.30 9.05
N ASP A 61 -8.69 9.01 7.97
CA ASP A 61 -9.50 10.22 7.94
C ASP A 61 -10.81 9.93 7.21
N SER A 62 -11.81 9.49 7.97
CA SER A 62 -13.13 9.15 7.43
C SER A 62 -13.92 10.37 6.95
N THR A 63 -13.53 11.59 7.34
CA THR A 63 -14.20 12.82 6.93
C THR A 63 -13.81 13.20 5.51
N ASP A 64 -12.52 13.17 5.21
CA ASP A 64 -11.97 13.48 3.89
C ASP A 64 -11.89 12.26 2.98
N GLY A 65 -12.25 11.08 3.49
CA GLY A 65 -12.23 9.82 2.76
C GLY A 65 -10.81 9.31 2.47
N LYS A 66 -9.84 9.64 3.32
CA LYS A 66 -8.41 9.35 3.11
C LYS A 66 -7.83 8.42 4.16
N ILE A 67 -6.79 7.71 3.76
CA ILE A 67 -6.01 6.83 4.62
C ILE A 67 -4.53 7.06 4.37
N THR A 68 -3.75 7.11 5.45
CA THR A 68 -2.29 7.07 5.37
C THR A 68 -1.83 5.67 5.72
N VAL A 69 -1.10 5.05 4.81
CA VAL A 69 -0.54 3.70 4.93
C VAL A 69 0.98 3.82 4.96
N ARG A 70 1.62 3.13 5.90
CA ARG A 70 3.07 2.94 5.92
C ARG A 70 3.40 1.69 5.12
N ILE A 71 3.99 1.90 3.94
CA ILE A 71 4.51 0.84 3.08
C ILE A 71 5.92 0.49 3.56
N ASP A 72 6.20 -0.80 3.70
CA ASP A 72 7.54 -1.25 4.07
C ASP A 72 8.53 -0.94 2.94
N GLY A 73 9.68 -0.35 3.27
CA GLY A 73 10.65 0.16 2.29
C GLY A 73 10.21 1.40 1.48
N GLY A 74 8.91 1.72 1.39
CA GLY A 74 8.37 2.82 0.59
C GLY A 74 8.06 4.11 1.35
N GLY A 75 7.80 4.06 2.66
CA GLY A 75 7.47 5.23 3.47
C GLY A 75 5.97 5.44 3.69
N LEU A 76 5.54 6.67 3.93
CA LEU A 76 4.13 7.03 4.20
C LEU A 76 3.43 7.47 2.92
N VAL A 77 2.32 6.81 2.60
CA VAL A 77 1.50 7.09 1.42
C VAL A 77 0.10 7.43 1.88
N THR A 78 -0.42 8.58 1.44
CA THR A 78 -1.82 8.95 1.67
C THR A 78 -2.61 8.71 0.38
N VAL A 79 -3.66 7.91 0.46
CA VAL A 79 -4.55 7.56 -0.65
C VAL A 79 -6.01 7.70 -0.21
N ASP A 80 -6.91 7.72 -1.18
CA ASP A 80 -8.34 7.68 -0.93
C ASP A 80 -8.76 6.27 -0.50
N LEU A 81 -9.77 6.18 0.37
CA LEU A 81 -10.31 4.91 0.87
C LEU A 81 -10.82 4.01 -0.26
N ASP A 82 -11.32 4.59 -1.35
CA ASP A 82 -11.80 3.86 -2.54
C ASP A 82 -10.67 3.22 -3.36
N SER A 83 -9.41 3.61 -3.12
CA SER A 83 -8.24 3.03 -3.79
C SER A 83 -7.73 1.75 -3.11
N ILE A 84 -8.35 1.34 -1.99
CA ILE A 84 -7.97 0.15 -1.25
C ILE A 84 -8.47 -1.10 -1.98
N ALA A 85 -7.55 -2.00 -2.30
CA ALA A 85 -7.89 -3.27 -2.93
C ALA A 85 -8.36 -4.32 -1.91
N ASP A 86 -7.71 -4.37 -0.75
CA ASP A 86 -8.10 -5.24 0.36
C ASP A 86 -7.69 -4.65 1.71
N CYS A 87 -8.40 -5.05 2.78
CA CYS A 87 -8.07 -4.66 4.14
C CYS A 87 -8.22 -5.84 5.11
N SER A 88 -7.09 -6.29 5.64
CA SER A 88 -7.02 -7.35 6.64
C SER A 88 -6.90 -6.72 8.04
N PRO A 89 -7.61 -7.24 9.06
CA PRO A 89 -7.22 -6.94 10.42
C PRO A 89 -5.79 -7.44 10.58
N THR A 90 -4.91 -6.59 11.11
CA THR A 90 -3.75 -7.11 11.82
C THR A 90 -4.33 -7.93 12.95
N SER A 91 -4.44 -9.23 12.72
CA SER A 91 -4.68 -10.18 13.78
C SER A 91 -3.51 -9.93 14.71
N ARG A 92 -3.75 -9.32 15.88
CA ARG A 92 -2.84 -9.54 17.00
C ARG A 92 -2.65 -11.03 16.97
N VAL A 93 -1.42 -11.48 16.69
CA VAL A 93 -1.08 -12.89 16.82
C VAL A 93 -1.65 -13.27 18.16
N ALA A 94 -2.73 -14.06 18.15
CA ALA A 94 -3.15 -14.76 19.33
C ALA A 94 -1.96 -15.68 19.57
N VAL A 95 -1.05 -15.24 20.42
CA VAL A 95 -0.05 -16.09 21.04
C VAL A 95 -0.87 -17.15 21.75
N ARG A 96 -1.13 -18.26 21.05
CA ARG A 96 -1.67 -19.46 21.66
C ARG A 96 -0.59 -19.88 22.64
N GLY A 97 -0.93 -19.79 23.92
CA GLY A 97 -0.09 -20.22 25.03
C GLY A 97 0.11 -21.73 25.06
#